data_AF-A0A1G7LYY5-F1
#
_entry.id   AF-A0A1G7LYY5-F1
#
_cell.length_a   1.000
_cell.length_b   1.000
_cell.length_c   1.000
_cell.angle_alpha   90.00
_cell.angle_beta   90.00
_cell.angle_gamma   90.00
#
_symmetry.space_group_name_H-M   'P 1'
#
loop_
_entity.id
_entity.type
_entity.pdbx_description
1 polymer ?
#
loop_
_entity_poly.entity_id
_entity_poly.type
_entity_poly.pdbx_seq_one_letter_code
_entity_poly.pdbx_strand_id
1 'polypeptide(L)'
;MNKILLALLIVIPLNLFSQKSICEEKLEAQLLSKIKNYESKNLVPYYSEKDEKWGLLDKEPKKKITGPIFKKPVFFSPWLSADHVFETKNNEDGCKIVLKDSRSNYDVRYVSEGDYSISRQLYNESFEEVTNNREMINNDISGFEVDEEGAITSYNGKYYDFNNNEPLIDRFAIQFKEKYYAVVNKHENFTTTYSIIDQDGNVVQGFEKMRDRPRYNYTFATTEDLWFLIEIENNREGYVFRSINQQESPEKFASPYSMTIFPKTIGYAILRTESGYGVLDLTTMKWKIQPAPENVFYSLHYASSDVLLDKNYPDHIVPEIPVEKIYENRKKTNIYVLNPKNQLQDLDLNLYIPKD
;
A
#
# COMPACT_ATOMS: atom_id res chain seq x y z
N MET A 1 7.01 68.97 -42.81
CA MET A 1 6.23 67.90 -42.16
C MET A 1 7.18 66.75 -41.88
N ASN A 2 7.45 66.52 -40.60
CA ASN A 2 8.44 65.60 -40.06
C ASN A 2 8.11 64.14 -40.35
N LYS A 3 9.14 63.30 -40.51
CA LYS A 3 9.20 61.91 -39.99
C LYS A 3 10.62 61.37 -40.22
N ILE A 4 11.50 61.64 -39.26
CA ILE A 4 12.75 60.88 -39.09
C ILE A 4 12.34 59.55 -38.46
N LEU A 5 12.54 58.46 -39.20
CA LEU A 5 12.29 57.10 -38.72
C LEU A 5 13.45 56.73 -37.78
N LEU A 6 13.24 56.89 -36.47
CA LEU A 6 14.18 56.44 -35.45
C LEU A 6 13.98 54.93 -35.26
N ALA A 7 14.87 54.12 -35.83
CA ALA A 7 14.92 52.69 -35.55
C ALA A 7 15.47 52.46 -34.14
N LEU A 8 14.58 52.27 -33.17
CA LEU A 8 14.92 51.84 -31.82
C LEU A 8 15.28 50.33 -31.87
N LEU A 9 16.57 50.03 -31.93
CA LEU A 9 17.09 48.69 -31.66
C LEU A 9 16.93 48.43 -30.15
N ILE A 10 15.78 47.87 -29.76
CA ILE A 10 15.58 47.27 -28.45
C ILE A 10 16.39 45.98 -28.43
N VAL A 11 17.63 46.05 -27.96
CA VAL A 11 18.40 44.87 -27.56
C VAL A 11 17.72 44.37 -26.29
N ILE A 12 16.77 43.44 -26.45
CA ILE A 12 16.23 42.65 -25.34
C ILE A 12 17.40 41.77 -24.87
N PRO A 13 17.91 41.90 -23.63
CA PRO A 13 18.83 40.91 -23.12
C PRO A 13 18.02 39.62 -22.93
N LEU A 14 18.20 38.66 -23.84
CA LEU A 14 17.82 37.26 -23.66
C LEU A 14 18.73 36.63 -22.60
N ASN A 15 18.66 37.15 -21.37
CA ASN A 15 19.23 36.53 -20.18
C ASN A 15 18.09 36.34 -19.18
N LEU A 16 17.04 35.64 -19.60
CA LEU A 16 16.17 34.91 -18.68
C LEU A 16 16.91 33.62 -18.27
N PHE A 17 18.03 33.77 -17.56
CA PHE A 17 18.49 32.69 -16.70
C PHE A 17 17.51 32.68 -15.52
N SER A 18 16.47 31.85 -15.61
CA SER A 18 15.72 31.45 -14.44
C SER A 18 16.73 30.91 -13.41
N GLN A 19 16.89 31.61 -12.29
CA GLN A 19 17.79 31.19 -11.23
C GLN A 19 17.22 29.88 -10.66
N LYS A 20 17.98 28.78 -10.75
CA LYS A 20 17.57 27.48 -10.20
C LYS A 20 17.31 27.63 -8.71
N SER A 21 16.29 26.95 -8.21
CA SER A 21 16.03 26.92 -6.77
C SER A 21 17.15 26.19 -6.03
N ILE A 22 17.36 26.50 -4.74
CA ILE A 22 18.36 25.81 -3.90
C ILE A 22 18.09 24.29 -3.90
N CYS A 23 16.80 23.90 -3.91
CA CYS A 23 16.40 22.50 -4.00
C CYS A 23 16.80 21.85 -5.33
N GLU A 24 16.63 22.52 -6.46
CA GLU A 24 17.05 22.00 -7.77
C GLU A 24 18.57 21.83 -7.85
N GLU A 25 19.33 22.80 -7.34
CA GLU A 25 20.80 22.72 -7.31
C GLU A 25 21.28 21.54 -6.46
N LYS A 26 20.72 21.39 -5.25
CA LYS A 26 21.06 20.28 -4.35
C LYS A 26 20.61 18.93 -4.90
N LEU A 27 19.42 18.87 -5.52
CA LEU A 27 18.91 17.66 -6.17
C LEU A 27 19.86 17.18 -7.27
N GLU A 28 20.32 18.07 -8.15
CA GLU A 28 21.24 17.72 -9.22
C GLU A 28 22.59 17.23 -8.67
N ALA A 29 23.18 17.99 -7.74
CA ALA A 29 24.53 17.72 -7.22
C ALA A 29 24.61 16.51 -6.28
N GLN A 30 23.58 16.28 -5.45
CA GLN A 30 23.64 15.28 -4.38
C GLN A 30 22.94 13.97 -4.75
N LEU A 31 22.03 13.97 -5.72
CA LEU A 31 21.24 12.80 -6.11
C LEU A 31 21.34 12.50 -7.61
N LEU A 32 20.81 13.35 -8.51
CA LEU A 32 20.65 13.01 -9.94
C LEU A 32 21.98 12.68 -10.63
N SER A 33 23.00 13.53 -10.46
CA SER A 33 24.33 13.30 -11.03
C SER A 33 24.98 11.98 -10.60
N LYS A 34 24.59 11.46 -9.42
CA LYS A 34 25.13 10.22 -8.87
C LYS A 34 24.37 8.98 -9.34
N ILE A 35 23.06 9.08 -9.55
CA ILE A 35 22.20 7.93 -9.87
C ILE A 35 21.96 7.72 -11.37
N LYS A 36 22.27 8.72 -12.22
CA LYS A 36 21.98 8.72 -13.67
C LYS A 36 22.38 7.45 -14.43
N ASN A 37 23.46 6.80 -14.03
CA ASN A 37 24.00 5.60 -14.71
C ASN A 37 23.53 4.27 -14.10
N TYR A 38 22.64 4.29 -13.11
CA TYR A 38 22.16 3.10 -12.43
C TYR A 38 20.72 2.81 -12.80
N GLU A 39 20.32 1.54 -12.81
CA GLU A 39 18.92 1.17 -12.90
C GLU A 39 18.21 1.46 -11.59
N SER A 40 17.04 2.11 -11.64
CA SER A 40 16.34 2.55 -10.43
C SER A 40 15.94 1.42 -9.50
N LYS A 41 15.55 0.25 -10.03
CA LYS A 41 15.18 -0.92 -9.22
C LYS A 41 16.37 -1.50 -8.44
N ASN A 42 17.61 -1.20 -8.85
CA ASN A 42 18.83 -1.68 -8.21
C ASN A 42 19.39 -0.67 -7.20
N LEU A 43 18.80 0.52 -7.07
CA LEU A 43 19.17 1.46 -6.02
C LEU A 43 18.46 1.07 -4.72
N VAL A 44 19.22 0.58 -3.74
CA VAL A 44 18.72 0.11 -2.45
C VAL A 44 19.04 1.14 -1.38
N PRO A 45 18.09 1.51 -0.51
CA PRO A 45 18.39 2.37 0.64
C PRO A 45 19.42 1.74 1.57
N TYR A 46 20.25 2.56 2.20
CA TYR A 46 21.07 2.14 3.33
C TYR A 46 21.01 3.20 4.42
N TYR A 47 21.07 2.77 5.67
CA TYR A 47 21.04 3.68 6.81
C TYR A 47 22.46 4.07 7.25
N SER A 48 22.68 5.36 7.52
CA SER A 48 23.88 5.87 8.16
C SER A 48 23.57 6.16 9.62
N GLU A 49 24.18 5.40 10.54
CA GLU A 49 24.06 5.68 11.98
C GLU A 49 24.64 7.04 12.36
N LYS A 50 25.70 7.48 11.67
CA LYS A 50 26.36 8.76 11.92
C LYS A 50 25.45 9.96 11.60
N ASP A 51 24.72 9.87 10.50
CA ASP A 51 23.93 10.98 9.97
C ASP A 51 22.43 10.85 10.29
N GLU A 52 22.03 9.72 10.90
CA GLU A 52 20.64 9.33 11.19
C GLU A 52 19.70 9.45 9.97
N LYS A 53 20.26 9.18 8.79
CA LYS A 53 19.61 9.36 7.49
C LYS A 53 19.93 8.20 6.57
N TRP A 54 19.14 8.09 5.51
CA TRP A 54 19.27 7.06 4.49
C TRP A 54 19.91 7.61 3.22
N GLY A 55 20.81 6.84 2.63
CA GLY A 55 21.37 7.05 1.29
C GLY A 55 20.97 5.90 0.35
N LEU A 56 21.50 5.89 -0.87
CA LEU A 56 21.32 4.81 -1.84
C LEU A 56 22.65 4.12 -2.11
N LEU A 57 22.63 2.80 -2.11
CA LEU A 57 23.68 1.93 -2.63
C LEU A 57 23.19 1.23 -3.89
N ASP A 58 24.13 0.74 -4.69
CA ASP A 58 23.83 -0.15 -5.82
C ASP A 58 23.72 -1.59 -5.33
N LYS A 59 22.65 -2.30 -5.70
CA LYS A 59 22.32 -3.66 -5.23
C LYS A 59 23.52 -4.61 -5.33
N GLU A 60 24.20 -4.56 -6.46
CA GLU A 60 25.41 -5.31 -6.76
C GLU A 60 26.37 -4.36 -7.49
N PRO A 61 27.43 -3.85 -6.84
CA PRO A 61 28.27 -4.57 -5.88
C PRO A 61 28.06 -4.23 -4.38
N LYS A 62 26.96 -3.58 -4.01
CA LYS A 62 26.71 -2.97 -2.68
C LYS A 62 27.50 -1.68 -2.42
N LYS A 63 27.90 -0.96 -3.47
CA LYS A 63 28.65 0.29 -3.37
C LYS A 63 27.75 1.47 -3.04
N LYS A 64 28.17 2.37 -2.14
CA LYS A 64 27.47 3.65 -1.87
C LYS A 64 27.42 4.51 -3.13
N ILE A 65 26.23 4.94 -3.52
CA ILE A 65 26.00 5.81 -4.69
C ILE A 65 25.75 7.24 -4.25
N THR A 66 24.93 7.45 -3.23
CA THR A 66 24.65 8.78 -2.67
C THR A 66 25.16 8.89 -1.25
N GLY A 67 25.28 10.13 -0.76
CA GLY A 67 25.33 10.37 0.68
C GLY A 67 23.93 10.17 1.30
N PRO A 68 23.85 10.10 2.64
CA PRO A 68 22.57 9.98 3.33
C PRO A 68 21.82 11.31 3.35
N ILE A 69 20.64 11.35 2.71
CA ILE A 69 19.83 12.56 2.52
C ILE A 69 18.34 12.36 2.85
N PHE A 70 17.88 11.12 2.99
CA PHE A 70 16.47 10.80 3.24
C PHE A 70 16.21 10.51 4.72
N LYS A 71 15.07 10.96 5.26
CA LYS A 71 14.67 10.67 6.66
C LYS A 71 14.12 9.25 6.87
N LYS A 72 13.75 8.57 5.78
CA LYS A 72 13.16 7.22 5.76
C LYS A 72 13.75 6.42 4.59
N PRO A 73 13.66 5.08 4.57
CA PRO A 73 14.05 4.31 3.39
C PRO A 73 13.11 4.67 2.23
N VAL A 74 13.68 5.08 1.09
CA VAL A 74 12.92 5.46 -0.11
C VAL A 74 13.34 4.60 -1.29
N PHE A 75 12.40 3.86 -1.85
CA PHE A 75 12.59 3.03 -3.03
C PHE A 75 11.91 3.64 -4.25
N PHE A 76 12.41 3.34 -5.44
CA PHE A 76 11.68 3.58 -6.68
C PHE A 76 10.52 2.58 -6.81
N SER A 77 9.28 3.06 -6.69
CA SER A 77 8.07 2.20 -6.71
C SER A 77 6.83 2.87 -7.37
N PRO A 78 6.87 3.16 -8.68
CA PRO A 78 8.04 3.18 -9.57
C PRO A 78 8.83 4.50 -9.51
N TRP A 79 8.20 5.53 -8.97
CA TRP A 79 8.83 6.82 -8.76
C TRP A 79 9.50 6.86 -7.40
N LEU A 80 10.53 7.68 -7.29
CA LEU A 80 11.10 8.06 -6.00
C LEU A 80 10.35 9.29 -5.52
N SER A 81 9.67 9.20 -4.39
CA SER A 81 9.01 10.32 -3.72
C SER A 81 9.60 10.48 -2.34
N ALA A 82 10.18 11.64 -2.07
CA ALA A 82 10.79 11.93 -0.78
C ALA A 82 10.47 13.35 -0.34
N ASP A 83 10.11 13.49 0.93
CA ASP A 83 9.83 14.76 1.57
C ASP A 83 10.99 15.10 2.53
N HIS A 84 11.19 16.39 2.77
CA HIS A 84 12.23 16.92 3.67
C HIS A 84 13.65 16.41 3.35
N VAL A 85 13.97 16.27 2.07
CA VAL A 85 15.34 16.01 1.61
C VAL A 85 16.08 17.33 1.45
N PHE A 86 17.39 17.35 1.67
CA PHE A 86 18.22 18.57 1.59
C PHE A 86 17.74 19.70 2.53
N GLU A 87 18.42 19.87 3.67
CA GLU A 87 18.15 20.98 4.59
C GLU A 87 18.25 22.33 3.86
N THR A 88 17.26 23.21 4.04
CA THR A 88 17.33 24.61 3.57
C THR A 88 17.80 25.51 4.72
N LYS A 89 17.87 26.83 4.52
CA LYS A 89 18.42 27.76 5.52
C LYS A 89 17.58 27.86 6.80
N ASN A 90 16.33 27.41 6.78
CA ASN A 90 15.46 27.35 7.94
C ASN A 90 15.34 25.88 8.36
N ASN A 91 15.84 25.55 9.56
CA ASN A 91 16.08 24.17 10.03
C ASN A 91 14.84 23.23 10.09
N GLU A 92 13.64 23.73 9.82
CA GLU A 92 12.39 22.94 9.85
C GLU A 92 11.85 22.61 8.45
N ASP A 93 12.42 23.21 7.40
CA ASP A 93 11.95 23.10 6.02
C ASP A 93 12.96 22.34 5.16
N GLY A 94 12.45 21.45 4.30
CA GLY A 94 13.29 20.65 3.42
C GLY A 94 12.65 20.54 2.04
N CYS A 95 13.42 20.11 1.06
CA CYS A 95 12.90 19.93 -0.28
C CYS A 95 11.98 18.70 -0.34
N LYS A 96 10.90 18.83 -1.11
CA LYS A 96 10.10 17.70 -1.55
C LYS A 96 10.46 17.39 -2.99
N ILE A 97 10.72 16.12 -3.28
CA ILE A 97 11.11 15.65 -4.62
C ILE A 97 10.26 14.48 -5.07
N VAL A 98 9.93 14.46 -6.36
CA VAL A 98 9.35 13.31 -7.05
C VAL A 98 10.10 13.11 -8.37
N LEU A 99 10.74 11.96 -8.51
CA LEU A 99 11.53 11.58 -9.67
C LEU A 99 10.92 10.39 -10.38
N LYS A 100 10.88 10.45 -11.71
CA LYS A 100 10.63 9.25 -12.52
C LYS A 100 11.83 8.30 -12.45
N ASP A 101 11.66 7.09 -12.96
CA ASP A 101 12.70 6.07 -12.97
C ASP A 101 13.78 6.32 -14.05
N SER A 102 14.77 5.44 -14.09
CA SER A 102 15.90 5.43 -15.02
C SER A 102 15.47 5.32 -16.49
N ARG A 103 14.31 4.71 -16.80
CA ARG A 103 13.77 4.64 -18.17
C ARG A 103 13.34 6.01 -18.68
N SER A 104 12.98 6.89 -17.76
CA SER A 104 12.67 8.30 -18.03
C SER A 104 13.88 9.20 -17.79
N ASN A 105 15.10 8.65 -17.73
CA ASN A 105 16.33 9.37 -17.40
C ASN A 105 16.21 10.22 -16.11
N TYR A 106 15.49 9.70 -15.11
CA TYR A 106 15.25 10.37 -13.82
C TYR A 106 14.58 11.75 -13.94
N ASP A 107 13.73 11.93 -14.95
CA ASP A 107 12.97 13.17 -15.16
C ASP A 107 12.29 13.66 -13.87
N VAL A 108 12.50 14.94 -13.56
CA VAL A 108 12.04 15.57 -12.33
C VAL A 108 10.58 15.94 -12.50
N ARG A 109 9.71 15.20 -11.83
CA ARG A 109 8.27 15.46 -11.89
C ARG A 109 7.85 16.60 -10.98
N TYR A 110 8.51 16.71 -9.83
CA TYR A 110 8.24 17.73 -8.83
C TYR A 110 9.49 17.98 -8.00
N VAL A 111 9.80 19.25 -7.78
CA VAL A 111 10.77 19.71 -6.79
C VAL A 111 10.28 21.02 -6.22
N SER A 112 10.19 21.11 -4.90
CA SER A 112 9.87 22.37 -4.23
C SER A 112 10.57 22.46 -2.89
N GLU A 113 10.78 23.69 -2.42
CA GLU A 113 10.95 23.94 -0.99
C GLU A 113 9.62 23.60 -0.31
N GLY A 114 9.69 22.88 0.80
CA GLY A 114 8.52 22.48 1.58
C GLY A 114 8.62 23.06 2.97
N ASP A 115 7.72 23.99 3.28
CA ASP A 115 7.45 24.35 4.66
C ASP A 115 6.86 23.13 5.38
N TYR A 116 7.16 22.97 6.68
CA TYR A 116 6.46 22.03 7.55
C TYR A 116 4.98 22.45 7.73
N SER A 117 4.22 22.52 6.64
CA SER A 117 2.78 22.63 6.69
C SER A 117 2.27 21.30 7.24
N ILE A 118 1.92 21.31 8.52
CA ILE A 118 0.96 20.36 9.09
C ILE A 118 -0.23 20.44 8.13
N SER A 119 -0.33 19.48 7.20
CA SER A 119 -1.49 19.37 6.35
C SER A 119 -2.64 19.08 7.30
N ARG A 120 -3.36 20.12 7.70
CA ARG A 120 -4.65 19.97 8.32
C ARG A 120 -5.48 19.30 7.26
N GLN A 121 -5.85 18.04 7.50
CA GLN A 121 -6.82 17.35 6.67
C GLN A 121 -8.07 18.23 6.73
N LEU A 122 -8.29 19.04 5.69
CA LEU A 122 -9.58 19.63 5.45
C LEU A 122 -10.42 18.43 5.08
N TYR A 123 -11.16 17.92 6.07
CA TYR A 123 -12.17 16.91 5.85
C TYR A 123 -13.10 17.52 4.82
N ASN A 124 -12.97 17.06 3.57
CA ASN A 124 -13.87 17.47 2.53
C ASN A 124 -15.16 16.68 2.80
N GLU A 125 -16.03 17.25 3.64
CA GLU A 125 -17.41 16.83 3.79
C GLU A 125 -18.09 17.01 2.43
N SER A 126 -18.03 15.97 1.60
CA SER A 126 -18.94 15.76 0.48
C SER A 126 -18.68 14.38 -0.14
N PHE A 127 -18.83 13.34 0.68
CA PHE A 127 -19.53 12.18 0.15
C PHE A 127 -21.02 12.49 0.35
N GLU A 128 -21.74 12.71 -0.73
CA GLU A 128 -23.20 12.62 -0.70
C GLU A 128 -23.56 11.17 -0.34
N GLU A 129 -23.59 10.86 0.96
CA GLU A 129 -24.21 9.65 1.48
C GLU A 129 -25.72 9.87 1.50
N VAL A 130 -26.41 9.57 0.40
CA VAL A 130 -27.83 9.21 0.51
C VAL A 130 -28.25 8.25 -0.62
N THR A 131 -27.77 7.00 -0.59
CA THR A 131 -28.75 5.92 -0.83
C THR A 131 -29.47 5.75 0.49
N ASN A 132 -30.79 5.95 0.51
CA ASN A 132 -31.57 5.76 1.72
C ASN A 132 -31.50 4.26 2.08
N ASN A 133 -30.60 3.88 2.99
CA ASN A 133 -30.36 2.48 3.36
C ASN A 133 -31.67 1.75 3.72
N ARG A 134 -32.65 2.48 4.25
CA ARG A 134 -33.99 1.98 4.57
C ARG A 134 -34.83 1.61 3.35
N GLU A 135 -34.66 2.30 2.23
CA GLU A 135 -35.36 2.00 0.95
C GLU A 135 -34.83 0.73 0.29
N MET A 136 -33.61 0.30 0.65
CA MET A 136 -33.02 -0.96 0.17
C MET A 136 -33.57 -2.19 0.91
N ILE A 137 -34.39 -2.00 1.95
CA ILE A 137 -34.96 -3.10 2.72
C ILE A 137 -36.00 -3.82 1.89
N ASN A 138 -35.75 -5.09 1.60
CA ASN A 138 -36.68 -6.00 0.93
C ASN A 138 -36.87 -7.26 1.80
N ASN A 139 -38.05 -7.43 2.39
CA ASN A 139 -38.34 -8.58 3.24
C ASN A 139 -38.79 -9.83 2.47
N ASP A 140 -38.96 -9.74 1.14
CA ASP A 140 -39.29 -10.88 0.29
C ASP A 140 -38.06 -11.74 -0.04
N ILE A 141 -36.86 -11.21 0.19
CA ILE A 141 -35.58 -11.93 0.06
C ILE A 141 -35.03 -12.33 1.43
N SER A 142 -34.23 -13.39 1.49
CA SER A 142 -33.64 -13.88 2.75
C SER A 142 -32.25 -13.31 3.06
N GLY A 143 -31.50 -12.94 2.03
CA GLY A 143 -30.16 -12.35 2.13
C GLY A 143 -30.10 -10.96 1.50
N PHE A 144 -29.50 -10.86 0.32
CA PHE A 144 -29.25 -9.61 -0.41
C PHE A 144 -29.19 -9.80 -1.93
N GLU A 145 -29.43 -8.72 -2.67
CA GLU A 145 -29.28 -8.63 -4.13
C GLU A 145 -28.17 -7.66 -4.50
N VAL A 146 -27.59 -7.83 -5.68
CA VAL A 146 -26.47 -7.02 -6.18
C VAL A 146 -26.71 -6.54 -7.60
N ASP A 147 -26.09 -5.43 -7.99
CA ASP A 147 -26.00 -5.00 -9.39
C ASP A 147 -24.82 -5.65 -10.14
N GLU A 148 -24.62 -5.24 -11.39
CA GLU A 148 -23.55 -5.75 -12.27
C GLU A 148 -22.15 -5.42 -11.72
N GLU A 149 -22.04 -4.35 -10.95
CA GLU A 149 -20.82 -3.88 -10.28
C GLU A 149 -20.59 -4.52 -8.90
N GLY A 150 -21.52 -5.35 -8.42
CA GLY A 150 -21.46 -6.02 -7.13
C GLY A 150 -21.84 -5.14 -5.93
N ALA A 151 -22.39 -3.94 -6.16
CA ALA A 151 -22.97 -3.14 -5.10
C ALA A 151 -24.29 -3.78 -4.66
N ILE A 152 -24.54 -3.81 -3.35
CA ILE A 152 -25.78 -4.34 -2.82
C ILE A 152 -26.91 -3.36 -3.14
N THR A 153 -27.97 -3.84 -3.79
CA THR A 153 -29.12 -3.04 -4.21
C THR A 153 -30.32 -3.21 -3.29
N SER A 154 -30.46 -4.39 -2.68
CA SER A 154 -31.47 -4.68 -1.67
C SER A 154 -30.98 -5.71 -0.65
N TYR A 155 -31.53 -5.71 0.57
CA TYR A 155 -31.22 -6.70 1.60
C TYR A 155 -32.39 -6.91 2.56
N ASN A 156 -32.43 -8.08 3.22
CA ASN A 156 -33.47 -8.38 4.20
C ASN A 156 -33.40 -7.44 5.41
N GLY A 157 -34.56 -7.02 5.93
CA GLY A 157 -34.64 -6.09 7.07
C GLY A 157 -33.98 -6.57 8.36
N LYS A 158 -33.66 -7.87 8.50
CA LYS A 158 -32.86 -8.40 9.62
C LYS A 158 -31.41 -7.91 9.63
N TYR A 159 -30.91 -7.40 8.50
CA TYR A 159 -29.58 -6.77 8.39
C TYR A 159 -29.66 -5.24 8.45
N TYR A 160 -30.69 -4.69 9.10
CA TYR A 160 -30.86 -3.26 9.35
C TYR A 160 -31.04 -2.99 10.85
N ASP A 161 -30.34 -2.01 11.38
CA ASP A 161 -30.60 -1.50 12.73
C ASP A 161 -31.57 -0.32 12.67
N PHE A 162 -32.84 -0.60 12.99
CA PHE A 162 -33.89 0.42 13.02
C PHE A 162 -33.70 1.48 14.11
N ASN A 163 -32.95 1.20 15.17
CA ASN A 163 -32.74 2.15 16.26
C ASN A 163 -31.69 3.20 15.87
N ASN A 164 -30.63 2.75 15.20
CA ASN A 164 -29.51 3.61 14.78
C ASN A 164 -29.63 4.09 13.33
N ASN A 165 -30.58 3.54 12.56
CA ASN A 165 -30.80 3.86 11.15
C ASN A 165 -29.57 3.52 10.27
N GLU A 166 -28.97 2.36 10.52
CA GLU A 166 -27.72 1.91 9.90
C GLU A 166 -27.84 0.49 9.32
N PRO A 167 -27.24 0.21 8.14
CA PRO A 167 -27.14 -1.14 7.62
C PRO A 167 -26.15 -1.95 8.45
N LEU A 168 -26.52 -3.19 8.74
CA LEU A 168 -25.67 -4.18 9.41
C LEU A 168 -25.01 -5.12 8.40
N ILE A 169 -24.93 -4.73 7.14
CA ILE A 169 -24.34 -5.45 6.02
C ILE A 169 -23.40 -4.51 5.27
N ASP A 170 -22.28 -5.04 4.77
CA ASP A 170 -21.39 -4.28 3.89
C ASP A 170 -22.15 -3.73 2.67
N ARG A 171 -21.72 -2.58 2.15
CA ARG A 171 -22.36 -1.96 0.97
C ARG A 171 -22.03 -2.66 -0.35
N PHE A 172 -20.86 -3.28 -0.42
CA PHE A 172 -20.38 -3.98 -1.60
C PHE A 172 -20.22 -5.46 -1.26
N ALA A 173 -20.80 -6.30 -2.11
CA ALA A 173 -20.66 -7.73 -1.96
C ALA A 173 -19.28 -8.19 -2.42
N ILE A 174 -18.88 -9.34 -1.89
CA ILE A 174 -17.69 -10.07 -2.26
C ILE A 174 -18.05 -11.05 -3.35
N GLN A 175 -17.73 -10.70 -4.60
CA GLN A 175 -17.89 -11.60 -5.73
C GLN A 175 -16.76 -12.63 -5.74
N PHE A 176 -17.12 -13.90 -5.87
CA PHE A 176 -16.18 -14.98 -6.11
C PHE A 176 -16.81 -16.02 -7.05
N LYS A 177 -16.20 -16.20 -8.22
CA LYS A 177 -16.83 -16.92 -9.34
C LYS A 177 -18.22 -16.34 -9.62
N GLU A 178 -19.23 -17.18 -9.79
CA GLU A 178 -20.62 -16.79 -10.06
C GLU A 178 -21.44 -16.56 -8.77
N LYS A 179 -20.79 -16.40 -7.61
CA LYS A 179 -21.44 -16.23 -6.30
C LYS A 179 -21.05 -14.92 -5.64
N TYR A 180 -21.94 -14.41 -4.81
CA TYR A 180 -21.69 -13.24 -3.98
C TYR A 180 -21.84 -13.57 -2.50
N TYR A 181 -20.99 -12.94 -1.69
CA TYR A 181 -20.97 -13.05 -0.24
C TYR A 181 -20.99 -11.65 0.38
N ALA A 182 -21.46 -11.52 1.62
CA ALA A 182 -21.40 -10.25 2.35
C ALA A 182 -20.95 -10.48 3.78
N VAL A 183 -20.21 -9.51 4.34
CA VAL A 183 -20.00 -9.45 5.78
C VAL A 183 -21.18 -8.74 6.40
N VAL A 184 -21.82 -9.40 7.34
CA VAL A 184 -22.86 -8.83 8.19
C VAL A 184 -22.35 -8.70 9.60
N ASN A 185 -22.91 -7.76 10.34
CA ASN A 185 -22.64 -7.58 11.74
C ASN A 185 -23.93 -7.64 12.57
N LYS A 186 -23.78 -7.83 13.88
CA LYS A 186 -24.88 -7.86 14.82
C LYS A 186 -24.42 -7.29 16.15
N HIS A 187 -25.19 -6.34 16.68
CA HIS A 187 -24.95 -5.73 17.99
C HIS A 187 -25.85 -6.38 19.05
N GLU A 188 -25.27 -7.09 20.01
CA GLU A 188 -25.98 -7.67 21.16
C GLU A 188 -25.18 -7.45 22.44
N ASN A 189 -25.81 -6.92 23.50
CA ASN A 189 -25.20 -6.74 24.82
C ASN A 189 -23.81 -6.07 24.79
N PHE A 190 -23.69 -4.94 24.08
CA PHE A 190 -22.44 -4.19 23.89
C PHE A 190 -21.34 -4.95 23.12
N THR A 191 -21.67 -6.09 22.51
CA THR A 191 -20.76 -6.87 21.68
C THR A 191 -21.21 -6.79 20.23
N THR A 192 -20.30 -6.41 19.34
CA THR A 192 -20.48 -6.57 17.90
C THR A 192 -19.92 -7.92 17.50
N THR A 193 -20.68 -8.67 16.73
CA THR A 193 -20.21 -9.88 16.07
C THR A 193 -20.38 -9.77 14.58
N TYR A 194 -19.54 -10.46 13.82
CA TYR A 194 -19.50 -10.47 12.37
C TYR A 194 -19.75 -11.88 11.85
N SER A 195 -20.35 -11.99 10.68
CA SER A 195 -20.51 -13.26 9.97
C SER A 195 -20.42 -13.04 8.47
N ILE A 196 -20.08 -14.10 7.73
CA ILE A 196 -20.16 -14.08 6.26
C ILE A 196 -21.41 -14.83 5.83
N ILE A 197 -22.19 -14.23 4.94
CA ILE A 197 -23.41 -14.84 4.38
C ILE A 197 -23.32 -14.95 2.86
N ASP A 198 -24.05 -15.89 2.28
CA ASP A 198 -24.34 -15.90 0.83
C ASP A 198 -25.56 -15.00 0.50
N GLN A 199 -25.89 -14.88 -0.79
CA GLN A 199 -27.03 -14.08 -1.28
C GLN A 199 -28.39 -14.53 -0.74
N ASP A 200 -28.53 -15.82 -0.39
CA ASP A 200 -29.74 -16.37 0.21
C ASP A 200 -29.80 -16.09 1.73
N GLY A 201 -28.76 -15.49 2.30
CA GLY A 201 -28.68 -15.13 3.71
C GLY A 201 -28.29 -16.29 4.61
N ASN A 202 -27.78 -17.39 4.04
CA ASN A 202 -27.21 -18.50 4.81
C ASN A 202 -25.82 -18.11 5.30
N VAL A 203 -25.54 -18.39 6.58
CA VAL A 203 -24.20 -18.15 7.12
C VAL A 203 -23.23 -19.18 6.57
N VAL A 204 -22.10 -18.72 6.05
CA VAL A 204 -21.02 -19.58 5.55
C VAL A 204 -20.39 -20.31 6.73
N GLN A 205 -20.33 -21.64 6.62
CA GLN A 205 -19.79 -22.48 7.68
C GLN A 205 -18.35 -22.08 8.03
N GLY A 206 -18.06 -21.90 9.32
CA GLY A 206 -16.76 -21.48 9.82
C GLY A 206 -16.56 -19.96 9.84
N PHE A 207 -17.59 -19.17 9.50
CA PHE A 207 -17.58 -17.71 9.54
C PHE A 207 -18.73 -17.16 10.38
N GLU A 208 -19.05 -17.81 11.49
CA GLU A 208 -20.12 -17.43 12.40
C GLU A 208 -19.61 -16.59 13.58
N LYS A 209 -20.33 -15.52 13.91
CA LYS A 209 -20.24 -14.76 15.17
C LYS A 209 -18.81 -14.41 15.65
N MET A 210 -17.94 -13.99 14.74
CA MET A 210 -16.59 -13.51 15.04
C MET A 210 -16.66 -12.14 15.74
N ARG A 211 -15.82 -11.83 16.72
CA ARG A 211 -15.73 -10.48 17.33
C ARG A 211 -14.96 -9.50 16.48
N ASP A 212 -13.93 -9.98 15.80
CA ASP A 212 -13.21 -9.21 14.81
C ASP A 212 -13.86 -9.37 13.43
N ARG A 213 -13.97 -8.25 12.70
CA ARG A 213 -14.43 -8.27 11.31
C ARG A 213 -13.46 -9.12 10.48
N PRO A 214 -13.95 -10.13 9.73
CA PRO A 214 -13.10 -10.93 8.87
C PRO A 214 -12.40 -10.03 7.87
N ARG A 215 -11.08 -10.16 7.77
CA ARG A 215 -10.29 -9.41 6.80
C ARG A 215 -10.21 -10.25 5.55
N TYR A 216 -11.08 -9.94 4.59
CA TYR A 216 -10.99 -10.54 3.26
C TYR A 216 -9.72 -10.06 2.57
N ASN A 217 -8.93 -11.00 2.02
CA ASN A 217 -7.76 -10.67 1.23
C ASN A 217 -8.05 -11.09 -0.22
N TYR A 218 -8.56 -10.16 -1.03
CA TYR A 218 -8.82 -10.31 -2.49
C TYR A 218 -7.57 -10.62 -3.34
N THR A 219 -6.46 -10.96 -2.72
CA THR A 219 -5.18 -10.55 -3.27
C THR A 219 -4.37 -11.70 -3.79
N PHE A 220 -4.81 -12.95 -3.58
CA PHE A 220 -4.00 -14.14 -3.86
C PHE A 220 -4.80 -15.35 -4.31
N ALA A 221 -6.11 -15.16 -4.50
CA ALA A 221 -7.01 -16.26 -4.75
C ALA A 221 -6.42 -17.08 -5.89
N THR A 222 -5.98 -18.28 -5.54
CA THR A 222 -6.18 -19.40 -6.43
C THR A 222 -7.58 -19.19 -7.01
N THR A 223 -7.74 -19.30 -8.32
CA THR A 223 -9.07 -19.19 -8.96
C THR A 223 -10.09 -20.16 -8.37
N GLU A 224 -9.67 -21.05 -7.47
CA GLU A 224 -10.44 -22.11 -6.86
C GLU A 224 -11.03 -21.83 -5.49
N ASP A 225 -10.54 -20.85 -4.72
CA ASP A 225 -11.04 -20.60 -3.36
C ASP A 225 -10.93 -19.13 -2.90
N LEU A 226 -11.79 -18.75 -1.95
CA LEU A 226 -11.87 -17.41 -1.36
C LEU A 226 -11.42 -17.46 0.10
N TRP A 227 -10.35 -16.73 0.41
CA TRP A 227 -9.67 -16.77 1.71
C TRP A 227 -9.84 -15.48 2.52
N PHE A 228 -10.05 -15.65 3.82
CA PHE A 228 -10.17 -14.58 4.80
C PHE A 228 -9.19 -14.82 5.93
N LEU A 229 -8.62 -13.74 6.45
CA LEU A 229 -8.01 -13.79 7.77
C LEU A 229 -9.10 -13.56 8.82
N ILE A 230 -9.30 -14.55 9.68
CA ILE A 230 -10.30 -14.51 10.75
C ILE A 230 -9.62 -14.69 12.10
N GLU A 231 -10.23 -14.13 13.14
CA GLU A 231 -9.85 -14.45 14.50
C GLU A 231 -10.32 -15.86 14.88
N ILE A 232 -9.67 -16.46 15.87
CA ILE A 232 -10.04 -17.75 16.45
C ILE A 232 -10.39 -17.55 17.92
N GLU A 233 -11.52 -18.13 18.33
CA GLU A 233 -11.99 -18.14 19.72
C GLU A 233 -12.04 -16.76 20.39
N ASN A 234 -12.62 -15.74 19.73
CA ASN A 234 -12.67 -14.38 20.25
C ASN A 234 -11.27 -13.80 20.52
N ASN A 235 -10.33 -14.05 19.59
CA ASN A 235 -8.92 -13.65 19.64
C ASN A 235 -8.10 -14.33 20.77
N ARG A 236 -8.60 -15.42 21.38
CA ARG A 236 -7.82 -16.18 22.37
C ARG A 236 -6.69 -16.98 21.74
N GLU A 237 -6.92 -17.51 20.55
CA GLU A 237 -5.94 -18.33 19.83
C GLU A 237 -5.29 -17.57 18.65
N GLY A 238 -5.51 -16.26 18.56
CA GLY A 238 -5.01 -15.41 17.48
C GLY A 238 -5.87 -15.50 16.22
N TYR A 239 -5.21 -15.61 15.07
CA TYR A 239 -5.82 -15.51 13.74
C TYR A 239 -5.42 -16.70 12.85
N VAL A 240 -6.25 -17.01 11.86
CA VAL A 240 -5.94 -18.01 10.81
C VAL A 240 -6.46 -17.54 9.47
N PHE A 241 -5.78 -17.91 8.38
CA PHE A 241 -6.41 -17.82 7.07
C PHE A 241 -7.36 -18.99 6.92
N ARG A 242 -8.65 -18.73 6.72
CA ARG A 242 -9.67 -19.73 6.43
C ARG A 242 -10.33 -19.43 5.09
N SER A 243 -10.57 -20.47 4.31
CA SER A 243 -11.29 -20.36 3.04
C SER A 243 -12.78 -20.67 3.17
N ILE A 244 -13.59 -20.24 2.20
CA ILE A 244 -15.03 -20.61 2.15
C ILE A 244 -15.23 -22.12 1.98
N ASN A 245 -14.26 -22.83 1.40
CA ASN A 245 -14.25 -24.29 1.35
C ASN A 245 -13.64 -24.94 2.61
N GLN A 246 -13.47 -24.17 3.70
CA GLN A 246 -12.99 -24.63 5.00
C GLN A 246 -11.55 -25.16 5.01
N GLN A 247 -10.72 -24.70 4.07
CA GLN A 247 -9.27 -24.90 4.16
C GLN A 247 -8.67 -23.87 5.12
N GLU A 248 -7.56 -24.22 5.77
CA GLU A 248 -6.86 -23.32 6.70
C GLU A 248 -5.37 -23.19 6.37
N SER A 249 -4.78 -22.05 6.72
CA SER A 249 -3.31 -21.92 6.73
C SER A 249 -2.69 -22.92 7.69
N PRO A 250 -1.44 -23.36 7.44
CA PRO A 250 -0.77 -24.37 8.26
C PRO A 250 -0.54 -23.92 9.71
N GLU A 251 -0.54 -22.62 9.98
CA GLU A 251 -0.26 -22.06 11.29
C GLU A 251 -1.29 -20.99 11.68
N LYS A 252 -1.40 -20.78 13.00
CA LYS A 252 -2.11 -19.66 13.61
C LYS A 252 -1.15 -18.49 13.80
N PHE A 253 -1.69 -17.28 13.72
CA PHE A 253 -0.93 -16.03 13.78
C PHE A 253 -1.30 -15.26 15.04
N ALA A 254 -0.30 -14.78 15.77
CA ALA A 254 -0.51 -14.00 16.98
C ALA A 254 -1.09 -12.60 16.68
N SER A 255 -0.81 -12.05 15.49
CA SER A 255 -1.34 -10.75 15.07
C SER A 255 -1.25 -10.56 13.55
N PRO A 256 -2.27 -9.93 12.92
CA PRO A 256 -2.20 -9.48 11.54
C PRO A 256 -1.31 -8.25 11.40
N TYR A 257 0.00 -8.45 11.33
CA TYR A 257 0.94 -7.35 11.15
C TYR A 257 0.84 -6.79 9.71
N SER A 258 0.34 -5.57 9.56
CA SER A 258 0.36 -4.73 8.34
C SER A 258 0.06 -5.46 7.01
N MET A 259 -1.21 -5.79 6.78
CA MET A 259 -1.70 -6.29 5.47
C MET A 259 -2.14 -5.12 4.56
N THR A 260 -1.23 -4.19 4.26
CA THR A 260 -1.51 -2.98 3.46
C THR A 260 -1.51 -3.26 1.94
N ILE A 261 -1.42 -2.22 1.08
CA ILE A 261 -1.42 -2.32 -0.39
C ILE A 261 -0.32 -3.25 -0.93
N PHE A 262 0.80 -3.40 -0.21
CA PHE A 262 1.95 -4.19 -0.64
C PHE A 262 1.64 -5.66 -0.94
N PRO A 263 0.99 -6.40 -0.03
CA PRO A 263 0.41 -7.70 -0.31
C PRO A 263 -0.27 -7.77 -1.68
N LYS A 264 -1.10 -6.80 -2.07
CA LYS A 264 -1.82 -6.84 -3.35
C LYS A 264 -0.90 -6.92 -4.57
N THR A 265 0.21 -6.19 -4.54
CA THR A 265 1.11 -6.05 -5.71
C THR A 265 2.06 -7.23 -5.93
N ILE A 266 2.58 -7.82 -4.86
CA ILE A 266 3.67 -8.81 -4.89
C ILE A 266 3.36 -10.09 -4.11
N GLY A 267 2.25 -10.14 -3.37
CA GLY A 267 1.76 -11.30 -2.65
C GLY A 267 2.62 -11.90 -1.57
N TYR A 268 3.28 -11.03 -0.81
CA TYR A 268 3.94 -11.41 0.43
C TYR A 268 3.41 -10.57 1.59
N ALA A 269 3.30 -11.19 2.76
CA ALA A 269 3.01 -10.50 4.02
C ALA A 269 4.00 -10.95 5.09
N ILE A 270 4.37 -10.00 5.96
CA ILE A 270 5.05 -10.30 7.21
C ILE A 270 3.98 -10.72 8.20
N LEU A 271 4.12 -11.92 8.77
CA LEU A 271 3.20 -12.44 9.78
C LEU A 271 4.00 -12.92 10.98
N ARG A 272 3.36 -12.88 12.15
CA ARG A 272 3.94 -13.35 13.39
C ARG A 272 3.21 -14.58 13.89
N THR A 273 3.95 -15.64 14.16
CA THR A 273 3.49 -16.84 14.85
C THR A 273 4.11 -16.89 16.25
N GLU A 274 3.84 -17.96 17.01
CA GLU A 274 4.51 -18.17 18.30
C GLU A 274 6.02 -18.34 18.15
N SER A 275 6.48 -18.89 17.02
CA SER A 275 7.89 -19.10 16.72
C SER A 275 8.64 -17.83 16.29
N GLY A 276 7.94 -16.75 15.93
CA GLY A 276 8.56 -15.47 15.55
C GLY A 276 7.93 -14.85 14.30
N TYR A 277 8.67 -13.96 13.64
CA TYR A 277 8.23 -13.35 12.39
C TYR A 277 8.64 -14.20 11.18
N GLY A 278 7.76 -14.31 10.20
CA GLY A 278 8.03 -14.94 8.90
C GLY A 278 7.47 -14.09 7.76
N VAL A 279 7.78 -14.51 6.53
CA VAL A 279 7.19 -13.93 5.32
C VAL A 279 6.39 -15.01 4.61
N LEU A 280 5.06 -14.86 4.59
CA LEU A 280 4.16 -15.80 3.94
C LEU A 280 3.99 -15.40 2.48
N ASP A 281 4.17 -16.35 1.56
CA ASP A 281 3.69 -16.24 0.18
C ASP A 281 2.20 -16.50 0.19
N LEU A 282 1.43 -15.45 -0.05
CA LEU A 282 -0.01 -15.52 0.08
C LEU A 282 -0.66 -16.19 -1.15
N THR A 283 0.05 -16.27 -2.29
CA THR A 283 -0.41 -16.99 -3.51
C THR A 283 -0.34 -18.50 -3.38
N THR A 284 0.49 -19.00 -2.47
CA THR A 284 0.67 -20.44 -2.25
C THR A 284 0.34 -20.88 -0.83
N MET A 285 0.08 -19.92 0.07
CA MET A 285 -0.06 -20.11 1.52
C MET A 285 1.12 -20.86 2.14
N LYS A 286 2.33 -20.64 1.62
CA LYS A 286 3.58 -21.24 2.11
C LYS A 286 4.56 -20.18 2.57
N TRP A 287 5.36 -20.47 3.58
CA TRP A 287 6.41 -19.57 4.05
C TRP A 287 7.51 -19.42 3.00
N LYS A 288 7.75 -18.18 2.55
CA LYS A 288 8.96 -17.81 1.81
C LYS A 288 10.14 -17.62 2.77
N ILE A 289 9.87 -17.07 3.96
CA ILE A 289 10.78 -17.05 5.10
C ILE A 289 10.03 -17.68 6.27
N GLN A 290 10.58 -18.77 6.80
CA GLN A 290 9.99 -19.49 7.93
C GLN A 290 9.97 -18.61 9.19
N PRO A 291 8.93 -18.66 10.03
CA PRO A 291 8.92 -17.98 11.31
C PRO A 291 10.07 -18.48 12.20
N ALA A 292 10.85 -17.56 12.76
CA ALA A 292 11.96 -17.90 13.63
C ALA A 292 12.21 -16.79 14.68
N PRO A 293 12.77 -17.11 15.87
CA PRO A 293 13.00 -16.12 16.92
C PRO A 293 13.96 -15.01 16.52
N GLU A 294 14.94 -15.32 15.66
CA GLU A 294 15.91 -14.37 15.12
C GLU A 294 15.33 -13.41 14.07
N ASN A 295 14.19 -13.78 13.48
CA ASN A 295 13.52 -12.93 12.50
C ASN A 295 12.77 -11.82 13.21
N VAL A 296 13.20 -10.58 12.96
CA VAL A 296 12.47 -9.40 13.40
C VAL A 296 12.33 -8.46 12.20
N PHE A 297 11.11 -8.44 11.64
CA PHE A 297 10.79 -7.63 10.46
C PHE A 297 9.84 -6.50 10.87
N TYR A 298 10.16 -5.29 10.42
CA TYR A 298 9.40 -4.08 10.66
C TYR A 298 8.50 -3.72 9.47
N SER A 299 8.96 -3.93 8.25
CA SER A 299 8.17 -3.63 7.05
C SER A 299 8.67 -4.35 5.80
N LEU A 300 7.76 -4.55 4.86
CA LEU A 300 8.04 -5.08 3.53
C LEU A 300 8.07 -3.93 2.52
N HIS A 301 9.06 -3.94 1.64
CA HIS A 301 9.26 -2.95 0.59
C HIS A 301 9.54 -3.64 -0.75
N TYR A 302 9.33 -2.91 -1.85
CA TYR A 302 9.82 -3.33 -3.15
C TYR A 302 10.43 -2.15 -3.91
N ALA A 303 11.35 -2.48 -4.81
CA ALA A 303 11.84 -1.60 -5.85
C ALA A 303 11.38 -2.13 -7.21
N SER A 304 10.82 -1.24 -8.03
CA SER A 304 10.33 -1.55 -9.37
C SER A 304 10.51 -0.34 -10.26
N SER A 305 10.80 -0.57 -11.53
CA SER A 305 10.62 0.47 -12.55
C SER A 305 9.16 0.56 -12.99
N ASP A 306 8.41 -0.54 -12.91
CA ASP A 306 7.02 -0.61 -13.36
C ASP A 306 6.01 -0.22 -12.27
N VAL A 307 4.92 0.43 -12.69
CA VAL A 307 3.71 0.56 -11.88
C VAL A 307 3.11 -0.85 -11.71
N LEU A 308 3.12 -1.38 -10.49
CA LEU A 308 2.60 -2.73 -10.22
C LEU A 308 1.09 -2.76 -10.03
N LEU A 309 0.51 -1.64 -9.58
CA LEU A 309 -0.91 -1.38 -9.43
C LEU A 309 -1.14 0.12 -9.62
N ASP A 310 -2.13 0.49 -10.43
CA ASP A 310 -2.54 1.88 -10.57
C ASP A 310 -3.11 2.37 -9.22
N LYS A 311 -2.60 3.48 -8.69
CA LYS A 311 -2.99 4.00 -7.37
C LYS A 311 -4.30 4.79 -7.40
N ASN A 312 -4.96 4.88 -8.56
CA ASN A 312 -6.21 5.63 -8.73
C ASN A 312 -7.48 4.88 -8.32
N TYR A 313 -7.36 3.70 -7.70
CA TYR A 313 -8.52 3.00 -7.18
C TYR A 313 -8.96 3.61 -5.85
N PRO A 314 -10.25 3.98 -5.70
CA PRO A 314 -10.76 4.30 -4.38
C PRO A 314 -10.53 3.08 -3.47
N ASP A 315 -10.15 3.32 -2.20
CA ASP A 315 -9.74 2.25 -1.27
C ASP A 315 -10.76 1.10 -1.11
N HIS A 316 -12.02 1.35 -1.48
CA HIS A 316 -13.14 0.39 -1.46
C HIS A 316 -13.38 -0.38 -2.77
N ILE A 317 -12.72 -0.01 -3.88
CA ILE A 317 -12.82 -0.69 -5.20
C ILE A 317 -11.39 -0.91 -5.73
N VAL A 318 -10.55 -1.62 -4.98
CA VAL A 318 -9.25 -2.04 -5.51
C VAL A 318 -9.48 -3.34 -6.30
N PRO A 319 -9.32 -3.35 -7.63
CA PRO A 319 -9.55 -4.54 -8.44
C PRO A 319 -8.60 -5.64 -8.03
N GLU A 320 -9.11 -6.86 -8.10
CA GLU A 320 -8.34 -8.07 -7.90
C GLU A 320 -7.18 -8.11 -8.91
N ILE A 321 -5.97 -8.38 -8.40
CA ILE A 321 -4.80 -8.60 -9.25
C ILE A 321 -4.70 -10.11 -9.49
N PRO A 322 -4.84 -10.59 -10.74
CA PRO A 322 -4.71 -12.01 -11.03
C PRO A 322 -3.37 -12.56 -10.54
N VAL A 323 -3.35 -13.82 -10.07
CA VAL A 323 -2.14 -14.46 -9.54
C VAL A 323 -1.00 -14.45 -10.56
N GLU A 324 -1.31 -14.61 -11.85
CA GLU A 324 -0.35 -14.51 -12.96
C GLU A 324 0.31 -13.14 -12.99
N LYS A 325 -0.48 -12.08 -12.77
CA LYS A 325 0.02 -10.70 -12.73
C LYS A 325 0.91 -10.47 -11.51
N ILE A 326 0.60 -11.10 -10.37
CA ILE A 326 1.47 -11.07 -9.18
C ILE A 326 2.81 -11.75 -9.48
N TYR A 327 2.80 -12.91 -10.14
CA TYR A 327 4.04 -13.57 -10.56
C TYR A 327 4.85 -12.72 -11.55
N GLU A 328 4.19 -12.05 -12.49
CA GLU A 328 4.86 -11.10 -13.39
C GLU A 328 5.43 -9.88 -12.66
N ASN A 329 4.72 -9.35 -11.65
CA ASN A 329 5.20 -8.27 -10.81
C ASN A 329 6.45 -8.70 -10.02
N ARG A 330 6.48 -9.92 -9.48
CA ARG A 330 7.64 -10.48 -8.76
C ARG A 330 8.89 -10.55 -9.64
N LYS A 331 8.76 -10.94 -10.91
CA LYS A 331 9.89 -11.03 -11.86
C LYS A 331 10.54 -9.67 -12.16
N LYS A 332 9.79 -8.58 -11.97
CA LYS A 332 10.20 -7.21 -12.31
C LYS A 332 10.64 -6.40 -11.10
N THR A 333 10.52 -6.98 -9.91
CA THR A 333 10.77 -6.29 -8.65
C THR A 333 11.90 -6.90 -7.85
N ASN A 334 12.59 -6.07 -7.09
CA ASN A 334 13.38 -6.50 -5.95
C ASN A 334 12.55 -6.28 -4.69
N ILE A 335 12.47 -7.28 -3.82
CA ILE A 335 11.63 -7.24 -2.62
C ILE A 335 12.54 -7.30 -1.40
N TYR A 336 12.24 -6.46 -0.40
CA TYR A 336 13.07 -6.28 0.76
C TYR A 336 12.25 -6.31 2.05
N VAL A 337 12.80 -6.90 3.09
CA VAL A 337 12.35 -6.75 4.47
C VAL A 337 13.27 -5.79 5.20
N LEU A 338 12.68 -4.85 5.93
CA LEU A 338 13.38 -3.94 6.83
C LEU A 338 13.33 -4.51 8.24
N ASN A 339 14.48 -4.54 8.94
CA ASN A 339 14.53 -4.91 10.35
C ASN A 339 14.58 -3.67 11.28
N PRO A 340 14.35 -3.82 12.60
CA PRO A 340 14.43 -2.70 13.55
C PRO A 340 15.80 -2.04 13.70
N LYS A 341 16.87 -2.65 13.15
CA LYS A 341 18.22 -2.07 13.12
C LYS A 341 18.43 -1.18 11.88
N ASN A 342 17.36 -0.84 11.16
CA ASN A 342 17.41 -0.08 9.92
C ASN A 342 18.25 -0.75 8.81
N GLN A 343 18.21 -2.08 8.75
CA GLN A 343 18.90 -2.85 7.72
C GLN A 343 17.91 -3.54 6.79
N LEU A 344 18.22 -3.51 5.49
CA LEU A 344 17.43 -4.16 4.46
C LEU A 344 18.03 -5.51 4.09
N GLN A 345 17.16 -6.51 4.00
CA GLN A 345 17.47 -7.85 3.52
C GLN A 345 16.53 -8.18 2.35
N ASP A 346 17.00 -8.96 1.38
CA ASP A 346 16.08 -9.57 0.41
C ASP A 346 15.37 -10.79 1.01
N LEU A 347 14.50 -11.43 0.22
CA LEU A 347 13.72 -12.59 0.66
C LEU A 347 14.55 -13.87 0.85
N ASP A 348 15.84 -13.86 0.48
CA ASP A 348 16.80 -14.92 0.78
C ASP A 348 17.71 -14.51 1.96
N LEU A 349 17.31 -13.47 2.71
CA LEU A 349 17.98 -12.92 3.89
C LEU A 349 19.37 -12.33 3.63
N ASN A 350 19.71 -12.02 2.37
CA ASN A 350 20.97 -11.35 2.07
C ASN A 350 20.91 -9.88 2.51
N LEU A 351 21.82 -9.49 3.40
CA LEU A 351 21.89 -8.15 3.95
C LEU A 351 22.53 -7.15 2.97
N TYR A 352 21.93 -5.99 2.81
CA TYR A 352 22.46 -4.90 1.98
C TYR A 352 23.21 -3.87 2.84
N ILE A 353 24.37 -4.29 3.34
CA ILE A 353 25.33 -3.36 3.97
C ILE A 353 26.19 -2.72 2.87
N PRO A 354 26.33 -1.38 2.87
CA PRO A 354 27.23 -0.72 1.95
C PRO A 354 28.68 -1.20 2.12
N LYS A 355 29.33 -1.51 1.01
CA LYS A 355 30.79 -1.62 0.92
C LYS A 355 31.37 -0.25 0.60
N ASP A 356 32.49 0.06 1.23
CA ASP A 356 33.25 1.28 0.97
C ASP A 356 33.92 1.26 -0.42
#